data_AF-A0A7Z9KWG3-F1
#
_entry.id   AF-A0A7Z9KWG3-F1
#
_cell.length_a   1.000
_cell.length_b   1.000
_cell.length_c   1.000
_cell.angle_alpha   90.00
_cell.angle_beta   90.00
_cell.angle_gamma   90.00
#
_symmetry.space_group_name_H-M   'P 1'
#
loop_
_entity.id
_entity.type
_entity.pdbx_description
1 polymer ?
#
loop_
_entity_poly.entity_id
_entity_poly.type
_entity_poly.pdbx_seq_one_letter_code
_entity_poly.pdbx_strand_id
1 'polypeptide(L)'
;SVDLVIPRGGEGLIRYVTANSRIPVIQHYKGVCHVYVDDKADLAMAADIAFNSKVQRPGVCNAMETLLVHQDVAAEFLPQMGKRLSDAGVEIRGCKKTRQWLPGSVEATDVDWDTEYLELILSVKIVDDMAHAIAHIRQHGSHHTEAIVTQDQARAREFVTRNDSSAVIVNASTRFNDGGQLGLGAEIGISTTKLHAFGPMGLNELTTRKFVVFGEGQIR
;
A
#
# COMPACT_ATOMS: atom_id res chain seq x y z
N SER A 1 31.67 -11.26 10.45
CA SER A 1 30.29 -11.79 10.52
C SER A 1 29.37 -10.82 9.79
N VAL A 2 28.21 -11.27 9.34
CA VAL A 2 27.16 -10.41 8.75
C VAL A 2 25.96 -10.49 9.68
N ASP A 3 25.46 -9.34 10.13
CA ASP A 3 24.40 -9.26 11.15
C ASP A 3 23.00 -9.13 10.54
N LEU A 4 22.90 -8.63 9.31
CA LEU A 4 21.63 -8.36 8.62
C LEU A 4 21.80 -8.50 7.10
N VAL A 5 20.78 -9.04 6.42
CA VAL A 5 20.68 -9.08 4.95
C VAL A 5 19.44 -8.29 4.48
N ILE A 6 19.61 -7.43 3.49
CA ILE A 6 18.53 -6.65 2.88
C ILE A 6 18.54 -6.92 1.37
N PRO A 7 17.76 -7.91 0.87
CA PRO A 7 17.72 -8.22 -0.55
C PRO A 7 16.99 -7.10 -1.31
N ARG A 8 17.57 -6.64 -2.43
CA ARG A 8 16.96 -5.68 -3.34
C ARG A 8 16.94 -6.26 -4.74
N GLY A 9 15.76 -6.33 -5.35
CA GLY A 9 15.55 -6.94 -6.66
C GLY A 9 14.15 -7.54 -6.77
N GLY A 10 13.95 -8.40 -7.78
CA GLY A 10 12.65 -9.05 -8.00
C GLY A 10 12.26 -10.05 -6.91
N GLU A 11 10.96 -10.35 -6.84
CA GLU A 11 10.35 -11.23 -5.83
C GLU A 11 11.08 -12.59 -5.69
N GLY A 12 11.51 -13.19 -6.81
CA GLY A 12 12.22 -14.47 -6.80
C GLY A 12 13.54 -14.44 -6.02
N LEU A 13 14.32 -13.36 -6.14
CA LEU A 13 15.55 -13.17 -5.36
C LEU A 13 15.23 -13.01 -3.87
N ILE A 14 14.23 -12.19 -3.55
CA ILE A 14 13.83 -11.93 -2.16
C ILE A 14 13.36 -13.22 -1.49
N ARG A 15 12.53 -14.02 -2.17
CA ARG A 15 12.06 -15.32 -1.69
C ARG A 15 13.21 -16.29 -1.49
N TYR A 16 14.14 -16.36 -2.44
CA TYR A 16 15.32 -17.23 -2.33
C TYR A 16 16.17 -16.86 -1.11
N VAL A 17 16.51 -15.58 -0.94
CA VAL A 17 17.31 -15.11 0.21
C VAL A 17 16.58 -15.39 1.53
N THR A 18 15.28 -15.08 1.59
CA THR A 18 14.51 -15.26 2.84
C THR A 18 14.37 -16.73 3.23
N ALA A 19 14.20 -17.64 2.27
CA ALA A 19 14.06 -19.07 2.55
C ALA A 19 15.38 -19.76 2.97
N ASN A 20 16.53 -19.23 2.54
CA ASN A 20 17.83 -19.90 2.71
C ASN A 20 18.76 -19.20 3.71
N SER A 21 18.52 -17.93 4.03
CA SER A 21 19.38 -17.18 4.95
C SER A 21 19.23 -17.66 6.39
N ARG A 22 20.37 -17.90 7.04
CA ARG A 22 20.45 -18.08 8.50
C ARG A 22 20.68 -16.75 9.25
N ILE A 23 20.99 -15.69 8.52
CA ILE A 23 21.15 -14.33 9.02
C ILE A 23 19.76 -13.65 8.94
N PRO A 24 19.36 -12.83 9.93
CA PRO A 24 18.13 -12.05 9.85
C PRO A 24 18.00 -11.31 8.52
N VAL A 25 16.79 -11.32 7.96
CA VAL A 25 16.46 -10.66 6.69
C VAL A 25 15.38 -9.62 6.94
N ILE A 26 15.54 -8.44 6.36
CA ILE A 26 14.50 -7.42 6.31
C ILE A 26 14.17 -7.11 4.86
N GLN A 27 12.88 -7.20 4.52
CA GLN A 27 12.39 -7.14 3.16
C GLN A 27 10.91 -6.73 3.09
N HIS A 28 10.44 -6.52 1.87
CA HIS A 28 9.03 -6.64 1.49
C HIS A 28 8.94 -7.66 0.34
N TYR A 29 7.87 -8.45 0.28
CA TYR A 29 7.70 -9.44 -0.79
C TYR A 29 7.03 -8.85 -2.03
N LYS A 30 5.99 -8.04 -1.81
CA LYS A 30 5.16 -7.40 -2.82
C LYS A 30 4.65 -6.05 -2.32
N GLY A 31 4.21 -5.23 -3.25
CA GLY A 31 3.59 -3.92 -3.08
C GLY A 31 2.13 -3.86 -3.53
N VAL A 32 1.27 -4.77 -3.08
CA VAL A 32 -0.18 -4.73 -3.40
C VAL A 32 -0.85 -3.68 -2.51
N CYS A 33 -0.88 -2.44 -3.02
CA CYS A 33 -1.38 -1.27 -2.29
C CYS A 33 -2.79 -0.89 -2.73
N HIS A 34 -3.62 -0.44 -1.78
CA HIS A 34 -5.00 -0.03 -2.04
C HIS A 34 -5.23 1.46 -1.80
N VAL A 35 -6.13 2.05 -2.59
CA VAL A 35 -6.82 3.29 -2.25
C VAL A 35 -8.30 2.99 -2.12
N TYR A 36 -8.90 3.36 -0.99
CA TYR A 36 -10.33 3.25 -0.73
C TYR A 36 -11.00 4.63 -0.80
N VAL A 37 -11.98 4.77 -1.70
CA VAL A 37 -12.83 5.95 -1.82
C VAL A 37 -14.13 5.71 -1.04
N ASP A 38 -14.25 6.39 0.10
CA ASP A 38 -15.38 6.31 1.03
C ASP A 38 -16.62 7.05 0.49
N ASP A 39 -17.82 6.74 1.01
CA ASP A 39 -19.06 7.46 0.65
C ASP A 39 -19.06 8.95 1.08
N LYS A 40 -18.21 9.32 2.04
CA LYS A 40 -17.99 10.72 2.49
C LYS A 40 -16.76 11.36 1.85
N ALA A 41 -16.20 10.78 0.79
CA ALA A 41 -15.05 11.36 0.10
C ALA A 41 -15.41 12.67 -0.63
N ASP A 42 -14.47 13.61 -0.65
CA ASP A 42 -14.42 14.60 -1.72
C ASP A 42 -13.95 13.87 -2.98
N LEU A 43 -14.84 13.74 -3.98
CA LEU A 43 -14.59 12.95 -5.18
C LEU A 43 -13.53 13.56 -6.10
N ALA A 44 -13.35 14.88 -6.09
CA ALA A 44 -12.30 15.52 -6.86
C ALA A 44 -10.93 15.20 -6.24
N MET A 45 -10.82 15.32 -4.92
CA MET A 45 -9.63 14.91 -4.16
C MET A 45 -9.34 13.41 -4.34
N ALA A 46 -10.37 12.57 -4.29
CA ALA A 46 -10.24 11.13 -4.51
C ALA A 46 -9.69 10.81 -5.90
N ALA A 47 -10.15 11.52 -6.93
CA ALA A 47 -9.70 11.32 -8.30
C ALA A 47 -8.21 11.69 -8.45
N ASP A 48 -7.78 12.83 -7.87
CA ASP A 48 -6.38 13.26 -7.93
C ASP A 48 -5.45 12.32 -7.15
N ILE A 49 -5.86 11.88 -5.95
CA ILE A 49 -5.10 10.93 -5.14
C ILE A 49 -4.98 9.59 -5.84
N ALA A 50 -6.09 9.01 -6.33
CA ALA A 50 -6.07 7.72 -7.01
C ALA A 50 -5.24 7.79 -8.30
N PHE A 51 -5.36 8.88 -9.06
CA PHE A 51 -4.59 9.05 -10.29
C PHE A 51 -3.09 9.17 -10.02
N ASN A 52 -2.69 9.99 -9.04
CA ASN A 52 -1.29 10.11 -8.65
C ASN A 52 -0.73 8.76 -8.14
N SER A 53 -1.53 8.03 -7.35
CA SER A 53 -1.12 6.76 -6.76
C SER A 53 -0.84 5.67 -7.79
N LYS A 54 -1.51 5.66 -8.95
CA LYS A 54 -1.25 4.69 -10.03
C LYS A 54 -0.27 5.21 -11.08
N VAL A 55 -0.46 6.44 -11.56
CA VAL A 55 0.14 6.92 -12.83
C VAL A 55 1.50 7.59 -12.63
N GLN A 56 1.77 8.20 -11.46
CA GLN A 56 3.01 8.98 -11.27
C GLN A 56 4.27 8.15 -11.51
N ARG A 57 4.29 6.92 -10.99
CA ARG A 57 5.41 5.98 -11.14
C ARG A 57 4.88 4.55 -10.97
N PRO A 58 4.37 3.89 -12.03
CA PRO A 58 3.72 2.57 -11.91
C PRO A 58 4.70 1.45 -11.53
N GLY A 59 5.98 1.56 -11.91
CA GLY A 59 7.00 0.53 -11.66
C GLY A 59 7.64 0.53 -10.27
N VAL A 60 6.95 1.03 -9.24
CA VAL A 60 7.43 0.98 -7.84
C VAL A 60 6.40 0.36 -6.91
N CYS A 61 6.88 -0.26 -5.84
CA CYS A 61 6.09 -1.09 -4.92
C CYS A 61 5.06 -0.34 -4.05
N ASN A 62 5.00 0.99 -4.12
CA ASN A 62 3.97 1.79 -3.44
C ASN A 62 2.99 2.43 -4.43
N ALA A 63 3.05 2.05 -5.71
CA ALA A 63 1.98 2.36 -6.65
C ALA A 63 0.70 1.64 -6.23
N MET A 64 -0.46 2.28 -6.40
CA MET A 64 -1.75 1.63 -6.17
C MET A 64 -1.94 0.50 -7.19
N GLU A 65 -2.32 -0.68 -6.70
CA GLU A 65 -2.65 -1.85 -7.53
C GLU A 65 -4.14 -2.17 -7.53
N THR A 66 -4.85 -1.76 -6.47
CA THR A 66 -6.30 -1.91 -6.37
C THR A 66 -6.98 -0.62 -5.89
N LEU A 67 -8.00 -0.18 -6.64
CA LEU A 67 -8.90 0.91 -6.26
C LEU A 67 -10.21 0.32 -5.73
N LEU A 68 -10.51 0.60 -4.47
CA LEU A 68 -11.77 0.24 -3.81
C LEU A 68 -12.69 1.45 -3.79
N VAL A 69 -13.94 1.30 -4.24
CA VAL A 69 -14.90 2.40 -4.31
C VAL A 69 -16.17 2.01 -3.56
N HIS A 70 -16.62 2.85 -2.63
CA HIS A 70 -17.87 2.65 -1.94
C HIS A 70 -19.05 2.69 -2.95
N GLN A 71 -20.00 1.76 -2.83
CA GLN A 71 -21.12 1.62 -3.77
C GLN A 71 -21.91 2.91 -3.99
N ASP A 72 -22.19 3.66 -2.92
CA ASP A 72 -22.99 4.90 -2.97
C ASP A 72 -22.38 6.03 -3.82
N VAL A 73 -21.06 6.04 -4.02
CA VAL A 73 -20.37 7.06 -4.85
C VAL A 73 -19.91 6.50 -6.19
N ALA A 74 -20.05 5.19 -6.42
CA ALA A 74 -19.50 4.53 -7.60
C ALA A 74 -20.08 5.08 -8.92
N ALA A 75 -21.38 5.38 -8.94
CA ALA A 75 -22.08 5.90 -10.13
C ALA A 75 -21.55 7.27 -10.57
N GLU A 76 -21.20 8.13 -9.61
CA GLU A 76 -20.69 9.48 -9.86
C GLU A 76 -19.19 9.46 -10.15
N PHE A 77 -18.43 8.68 -9.37
CA PHE A 77 -16.97 8.68 -9.39
C PHE A 77 -16.38 7.88 -10.56
N LEU A 78 -16.87 6.65 -10.79
CA LEU A 78 -16.20 5.72 -11.71
C LEU A 78 -16.19 6.19 -13.16
N PRO A 79 -17.27 6.71 -13.77
CA PRO A 79 -17.25 7.09 -15.18
C PRO A 79 -16.17 8.13 -15.51
N GLN A 80 -16.02 9.15 -14.66
CA GLN A 80 -15.01 10.20 -14.84
C GLN A 80 -13.60 9.68 -14.54
N MET A 81 -13.43 8.95 -13.44
CA MET A 81 -12.14 8.40 -13.05
C MET A 81 -11.62 7.38 -14.07
N GLY A 82 -12.50 6.49 -14.53
CA GLY A 82 -12.17 5.48 -15.53
C GLY A 82 -11.75 6.10 -16.85
N LYS A 83 -12.45 7.14 -17.32
CA LYS A 83 -12.01 7.90 -18.50
C LYS A 83 -10.61 8.48 -18.29
N ARG A 84 -10.37 9.16 -17.17
CA ARG A 84 -9.07 9.78 -16.86
C ARG A 84 -7.94 8.75 -16.82
N LEU A 85 -8.18 7.58 -16.23
CA LEU A 85 -7.21 6.48 -16.17
C LEU A 85 -6.94 5.88 -17.55
N SER A 86 -7.98 5.61 -18.34
CA SER A 86 -7.84 5.09 -19.69
C SER A 86 -7.14 6.06 -20.64
N ASP A 87 -7.44 7.36 -20.54
CA ASP A 87 -6.73 8.42 -21.29
C ASP A 87 -5.22 8.46 -20.96
N ALA A 88 -4.84 8.05 -19.74
CA ALA A 88 -3.44 7.92 -19.31
C ALA A 88 -2.83 6.54 -19.66
N GLY A 89 -3.56 5.68 -20.37
CA GLY A 89 -3.09 4.36 -20.80
C GLY A 89 -3.22 3.25 -19.75
N VAL A 90 -4.02 3.45 -18.69
CA VAL A 90 -4.25 2.42 -17.67
C VAL A 90 -5.25 1.38 -18.17
N GLU A 91 -4.84 0.11 -18.20
CA GLU A 91 -5.74 -1.04 -18.33
C GLU A 91 -6.50 -1.23 -17.02
N ILE A 92 -7.83 -1.12 -17.07
CA ILE A 92 -8.69 -1.29 -15.90
C ILE A 92 -9.25 -2.71 -15.87
N ARG A 93 -9.05 -3.41 -14.75
CA ARG A 93 -9.64 -4.72 -14.46
C ARG A 93 -10.75 -4.58 -13.42
N GLY A 94 -12.00 -4.71 -13.83
CA GLY A 94 -13.17 -4.42 -13.01
C GLY A 94 -13.91 -5.66 -12.55
N CYS A 95 -14.41 -5.66 -11.31
CA CYS A 95 -15.42 -6.64 -10.88
C CYS A 95 -16.76 -6.43 -11.64
N LYS A 96 -17.69 -7.38 -11.52
CA LYS A 96 -19.01 -7.31 -12.19
C LYS A 96 -19.76 -6.00 -11.94
N LYS A 97 -19.72 -5.46 -10.72
CA LYS A 97 -20.35 -4.16 -10.38
C LYS A 97 -19.62 -3.00 -11.06
N THR A 98 -18.29 -2.99 -11.02
CA THR A 98 -17.45 -1.95 -11.67
C THR A 98 -17.71 -1.85 -13.17
N ARG A 99 -17.83 -3.00 -13.85
CA ARG A 99 -18.04 -3.06 -15.30
C ARG A 99 -19.37 -2.44 -15.77
N GLN A 100 -20.35 -2.29 -14.88
CA GLN A 100 -21.60 -1.58 -15.18
C GLN A 100 -21.35 -0.09 -15.46
N TRP A 101 -20.35 0.50 -14.81
CA TRP A 101 -19.95 1.90 -14.95
C TRP A 101 -18.78 2.08 -15.92
N LEU A 102 -17.98 1.02 -16.12
CA LEU A 102 -16.79 1.00 -16.98
C LEU A 102 -16.88 -0.14 -18.00
N PRO A 103 -17.73 -0.05 -19.04
CA PRO A 103 -17.96 -1.15 -19.97
C PRO A 103 -16.73 -1.57 -20.79
N GLY A 104 -15.73 -0.68 -20.92
CA GLY A 104 -14.45 -0.97 -21.57
C GLY A 104 -13.41 -1.67 -20.69
N SER A 105 -13.71 -1.93 -19.42
CA SER A 105 -12.78 -2.62 -18.51
C SER A 105 -12.76 -4.14 -18.75
N VAL A 106 -11.56 -4.71 -18.55
CA VAL A 106 -11.34 -6.16 -18.54
C VAL A 106 -12.00 -6.75 -17.30
N GLU A 107 -12.51 -7.97 -17.39
CA GLU A 107 -13.07 -8.66 -16.23
C GLU A 107 -11.97 -9.08 -15.26
N ALA A 108 -12.04 -8.59 -14.02
CA ALA A 108 -11.12 -9.00 -12.96
C ALA A 108 -11.40 -10.43 -12.52
N THR A 109 -10.33 -11.21 -12.41
CA THR A 109 -10.30 -12.57 -11.86
C THR A 109 -9.88 -12.54 -10.38
N ASP A 110 -9.96 -13.68 -9.68
CA ASP A 110 -9.51 -13.74 -8.29
C ASP A 110 -8.00 -13.46 -8.14
N VAL A 111 -7.20 -13.82 -9.15
CA VAL A 111 -5.75 -13.59 -9.17
C VAL A 111 -5.41 -12.10 -9.20
N ASP A 112 -6.26 -11.28 -9.83
CA ASP A 112 -6.03 -9.84 -9.98
C ASP A 112 -6.01 -9.10 -8.64
N TRP A 113 -6.72 -9.60 -7.63
CA TRP A 113 -6.73 -8.97 -6.31
C TRP A 113 -5.40 -9.13 -5.56
N ASP A 114 -4.65 -10.21 -5.84
CA ASP A 114 -3.36 -10.52 -5.19
C ASP A 114 -2.13 -10.15 -6.06
N THR A 115 -2.37 -9.49 -7.19
CA THR A 115 -1.34 -9.20 -8.19
C THR A 115 -0.74 -7.81 -7.97
N GLU A 116 0.59 -7.75 -7.89
CA GLU A 116 1.36 -6.52 -8.04
C GLU A 116 1.74 -6.41 -9.51
N TYR A 117 1.20 -5.41 -10.22
CA TYR A 117 1.37 -5.28 -11.66
C TYR A 117 2.68 -4.58 -12.02
N LEU A 118 3.08 -3.56 -11.24
CA LEU A 118 4.21 -2.67 -11.55
C LEU A 118 4.11 -2.00 -12.93
N GLU A 119 2.90 -1.88 -13.45
CA GLU A 119 2.57 -1.36 -14.77
C GLU A 119 1.33 -0.47 -14.70
N LEU A 120 0.94 0.12 -15.84
CA LEU A 120 -0.34 0.83 -15.98
C LEU A 120 -1.51 -0.16 -16.09
N ILE A 121 -1.64 -1.03 -15.09
CA ILE A 121 -2.76 -1.94 -14.89
C ILE A 121 -3.31 -1.66 -13.48
N LEU A 122 -4.63 -1.64 -13.34
CA LEU A 122 -5.32 -1.34 -12.08
C LEU A 122 -6.55 -2.22 -11.91
N SER A 123 -6.63 -2.94 -10.78
CA SER A 123 -7.87 -3.60 -10.37
C SER A 123 -8.81 -2.60 -9.71
N VAL A 124 -10.12 -2.68 -10.03
CA VAL A 124 -11.14 -1.77 -9.50
C VAL A 124 -12.33 -2.58 -8.99
N LYS A 125 -12.62 -2.42 -7.69
CA LYS A 125 -13.71 -3.14 -7.01
C LYS A 125 -14.65 -2.15 -6.33
N ILE A 126 -15.93 -2.28 -6.63
CA ILE A 126 -16.98 -1.66 -5.80
C ILE A 126 -17.18 -2.51 -4.54
N VAL A 127 -17.14 -1.87 -3.37
CA VAL A 127 -17.39 -2.47 -2.05
C VAL A 127 -18.62 -1.85 -1.41
N ASP A 128 -19.31 -2.62 -0.57
CA ASP A 128 -20.60 -2.22 -0.03
C ASP A 128 -20.46 -1.15 1.07
N ASP A 129 -19.37 -1.22 1.85
CA ASP A 129 -19.04 -0.29 2.92
C ASP A 129 -17.54 -0.34 3.27
N MET A 130 -17.12 0.46 4.26
CA MET A 130 -15.73 0.49 4.74
C MET A 130 -15.30 -0.83 5.40
N ALA A 131 -16.20 -1.58 6.03
CA ALA A 131 -15.86 -2.87 6.63
C ALA A 131 -15.45 -3.89 5.55
N HIS A 132 -16.14 -3.90 4.41
CA HIS A 132 -15.78 -4.68 3.24
C HIS A 132 -14.46 -4.22 2.61
N ALA A 133 -14.20 -2.90 2.58
CA ALA A 133 -12.91 -2.38 2.11
C ALA A 133 -11.74 -2.89 2.96
N ILE A 134 -11.86 -2.79 4.29
CA ILE A 134 -10.86 -3.28 5.25
C ILE A 134 -10.71 -4.80 5.16
N ALA A 135 -11.80 -5.54 4.99
CA ALA A 135 -11.75 -7.00 4.82
C ALA A 135 -11.00 -7.39 3.53
N HIS A 136 -11.23 -6.67 2.44
CA HIS A 136 -10.51 -6.87 1.19
C HIS A 136 -9.02 -6.59 1.33
N ILE A 137 -8.65 -5.45 1.93
CA ILE A 137 -7.25 -5.10 2.19
C ILE A 137 -6.58 -6.15 3.08
N ARG A 138 -7.25 -6.63 4.13
CA ARG A 138 -6.72 -7.68 5.00
C ARG A 138 -6.46 -8.98 4.25
N GLN A 139 -7.32 -9.30 3.27
CA GLN A 139 -7.21 -10.55 2.52
C GLN A 139 -6.13 -10.48 1.42
N HIS A 140 -6.00 -9.33 0.76
CA HIS A 140 -5.24 -9.21 -0.50
C HIS A 140 -4.05 -8.24 -0.44
N GLY A 141 -4.01 -7.35 0.56
CA GLY A 141 -2.92 -6.40 0.75
C GLY A 141 -1.61 -7.07 1.16
N SER A 142 -0.50 -6.42 0.83
CA SER A 142 0.85 -6.92 1.15
C SER A 142 1.46 -6.30 2.42
N HIS A 143 0.62 -5.64 3.23
CA HIS A 143 1.03 -4.84 4.39
C HIS A 143 1.96 -3.67 4.04
N HIS A 144 1.95 -3.21 2.79
CA HIS A 144 2.84 -2.15 2.31
C HIS A 144 2.23 -0.76 2.58
N THR A 145 1.33 -0.29 1.72
CA THR A 145 0.69 1.03 1.86
C THR A 145 -0.79 0.92 1.55
N GLU A 146 -1.63 1.44 2.45
CA GLU A 146 -3.08 1.49 2.24
C GLU A 146 -3.57 2.92 2.49
N ALA A 147 -4.46 3.42 1.64
CA ALA A 147 -4.99 4.76 1.75
C ALA A 147 -6.52 4.77 1.80
N ILE A 148 -7.09 5.70 2.57
CA ILE A 148 -8.51 6.07 2.53
C ILE A 148 -8.65 7.52 2.09
N VAL A 149 -9.66 7.81 1.28
CA VAL A 149 -10.12 9.17 0.98
C VAL A 149 -11.50 9.36 1.60
N THR A 150 -11.63 10.26 2.58
CA THR A 150 -12.88 10.56 3.30
C THR A 150 -12.83 11.95 3.95
N GLN A 151 -13.96 12.64 4.05
CA GLN A 151 -14.12 13.85 4.88
C GLN A 151 -14.55 13.50 6.32
N ASP A 152 -14.88 12.25 6.61
CA ASP A 152 -15.30 11.79 7.93
C ASP A 152 -14.09 11.42 8.80
N GLN A 153 -13.85 12.24 9.82
CA GLN A 153 -12.75 12.06 10.77
C GLN A 153 -12.85 10.77 11.60
N ALA A 154 -14.06 10.29 11.90
CA ALA A 154 -14.24 9.05 12.64
C ALA A 154 -13.86 7.84 11.76
N ARG A 155 -14.28 7.85 10.49
CA ARG A 155 -13.90 6.82 9.52
C ARG A 155 -12.41 6.80 9.22
N ALA A 156 -11.79 7.97 9.07
CA ALA A 156 -10.35 8.07 8.91
C ALA A 156 -9.59 7.39 10.07
N ARG A 157 -9.98 7.68 11.33
CA ARG A 157 -9.38 7.07 12.52
C ARG A 157 -9.64 5.56 12.58
N GLU A 158 -10.84 5.14 12.24
CA GLU A 158 -11.19 3.72 12.21
C GLU A 158 -10.35 2.97 11.17
N PHE A 159 -10.22 3.49 9.96
CA PHE A 159 -9.42 2.90 8.89
C PHE A 159 -7.95 2.79 9.29
N VAL A 160 -7.37 3.83 9.89
CA VAL A 160 -6.00 3.81 10.43
C VAL A 160 -5.84 2.76 11.51
N THR A 161 -6.82 2.63 12.41
CA THR A 161 -6.75 1.68 13.53
C THR A 161 -6.89 0.22 13.07
N ARG A 162 -7.68 -0.04 12.02
CA ARG A 162 -8.05 -1.39 11.60
C ARG A 162 -7.17 -1.99 10.49
N ASN A 163 -6.38 -1.17 9.81
CA ASN A 163 -5.40 -1.62 8.82
C ASN A 163 -4.01 -1.71 9.44
N ASP A 164 -3.30 -2.77 9.10
CA ASP A 164 -2.01 -3.14 9.69
C ASP A 164 -0.96 -3.23 8.59
N SER A 165 -0.63 -2.06 8.04
CA SER A 165 0.29 -1.88 6.93
C SER A 165 1.39 -0.89 7.31
N SER A 166 2.53 -0.96 6.63
CA SER A 166 3.72 -0.18 6.97
C SER A 166 3.49 1.33 6.89
N ALA A 167 2.56 1.76 6.04
CA ALA A 167 1.95 3.08 6.07
C ALA A 167 0.44 2.97 5.85
N VAL A 168 -0.34 3.62 6.70
CA VAL A 168 -1.78 3.82 6.51
C VAL A 168 -2.05 5.32 6.35
N ILE A 169 -2.60 5.70 5.20
CA ILE A 169 -2.64 7.08 4.74
C ILE A 169 -4.10 7.57 4.67
N VAL A 170 -4.33 8.81 5.08
CA VAL A 170 -5.63 9.47 4.98
C VAL A 170 -5.49 10.66 4.04
N ASN A 171 -6.32 10.72 3.00
CA ASN A 171 -6.43 11.85 2.07
C ASN A 171 -5.09 12.24 1.42
N ALA A 172 -4.22 11.27 1.14
CA ALA A 172 -2.99 11.46 0.37
C ALA A 172 -2.63 10.20 -0.43
N SER A 173 -1.73 10.35 -1.40
CA SER A 173 -1.30 9.25 -2.27
C SER A 173 -0.50 8.17 -1.53
N THR A 174 -0.64 6.92 -1.95
CA THR A 174 0.23 5.81 -1.52
C THR A 174 1.71 6.05 -1.82
N ARG A 175 2.02 6.94 -2.78
CA ARG A 175 3.37 7.33 -3.19
C ARG A 175 4.18 8.06 -2.11
N PHE A 176 3.53 8.51 -1.04
CA PHE A 176 4.19 9.13 0.11
C PHE A 176 4.85 8.14 1.06
N ASN A 177 4.61 6.82 0.93
CA ASN A 177 5.38 5.83 1.67
C ASN A 177 6.78 5.69 1.05
N ASP A 178 7.65 6.65 1.38
CA ASP A 178 9.01 6.85 0.84
C ASP A 178 9.82 7.65 1.88
N GLY A 179 11.03 7.20 2.21
CA GLY A 179 11.84 7.80 3.26
C GLY A 179 12.22 9.26 2.99
N GLY A 180 12.40 9.67 1.73
CA GLY A 180 12.62 11.07 1.39
C GLY A 180 11.38 11.92 1.66
N GLN A 181 10.20 11.41 1.30
CA GLN A 181 8.93 12.10 1.56
C GLN A 181 8.56 12.14 3.06
N LEU A 182 8.94 11.12 3.84
CA LEU A 182 8.68 11.05 5.27
C LEU A 182 9.78 11.71 6.14
N GLY A 183 10.74 12.41 5.53
CA GLY A 183 11.74 13.19 6.25
C GLY A 183 12.90 12.38 6.83
N LEU A 184 13.11 11.14 6.39
CA LEU A 184 14.28 10.32 6.75
C LEU A 184 15.54 10.73 5.96
N GLY A 185 15.37 11.57 4.93
CA GLY A 185 16.43 12.03 4.03
C GLY A 185 16.80 11.00 2.97
N ALA A 186 17.13 9.79 3.40
CA ALA A 186 17.38 8.64 2.53
C ALA A 186 16.78 7.36 3.12
N GLU A 187 16.49 6.40 2.26
CA GLU A 187 16.10 5.04 2.64
C GLU A 187 16.97 4.00 1.92
N ILE A 188 17.17 2.84 2.55
CA ILE A 188 17.69 1.65 1.87
C ILE A 188 16.58 0.89 1.12
N GLY A 189 15.34 1.04 1.59
CA GLY A 189 14.14 0.43 1.06
C GLY A 189 13.01 0.46 2.09
N ILE A 190 11.91 -0.21 1.76
CA ILE A 190 10.73 -0.32 2.61
C ILE A 190 10.63 -1.75 3.12
N SER A 191 10.32 -1.91 4.40
CA SER A 191 10.05 -3.23 4.97
C SER A 191 8.56 -3.42 5.25
N THR A 192 8.06 -4.61 4.93
CA THR A 192 6.76 -5.09 5.43
C THR A 192 6.94 -6.17 6.52
N THR A 193 8.13 -6.30 7.07
CA THR A 193 8.44 -7.15 8.22
C THR A 193 8.16 -6.40 9.52
N LYS A 194 7.36 -6.95 10.43
CA LYS A 194 6.98 -6.22 11.67
C LYS A 194 8.10 -6.13 12.71
N LEU A 195 9.03 -7.07 12.69
CA LEU A 195 10.13 -7.09 13.64
C LEU A 195 11.25 -6.17 13.14
N HIS A 196 11.90 -5.46 14.07
CA HIS A 196 12.99 -4.50 13.84
C HIS A 196 12.59 -3.21 13.13
N ALA A 197 12.15 -3.27 11.87
CA ALA A 197 11.79 -2.10 11.07
C ALA A 197 10.58 -2.40 10.17
N PHE A 198 9.56 -1.55 10.24
CA PHE A 198 8.32 -1.67 9.47
C PHE A 198 8.03 -0.32 8.81
N GLY A 199 8.08 -0.28 7.47
CA GLY A 199 8.04 0.95 6.68
C GLY A 199 9.40 1.33 6.09
N PRO A 200 9.56 2.59 5.63
CA PRO A 200 10.81 3.11 5.09
C PRO A 200 11.95 3.00 6.11
N MET A 201 13.07 2.45 5.66
CA MET A 201 14.23 2.16 6.50
C MET A 201 15.32 3.22 6.29
N GLY A 202 15.45 4.13 7.25
CA GLY A 202 16.50 5.14 7.29
C GLY A 202 17.72 4.68 8.10
N LEU A 203 18.50 5.65 8.58
CA LEU A 203 19.72 5.37 9.35
C LEU A 203 19.44 4.64 10.67
N ASN A 204 18.36 5.02 11.38
CA ASN A 204 18.04 4.44 12.68
C ASN A 204 17.71 2.94 12.59
N GLU A 205 17.06 2.54 11.50
CA GLU A 205 16.69 1.15 11.23
C GLU A 205 17.90 0.27 10.89
N LEU A 206 19.11 0.84 10.75
CA LEU A 206 20.37 0.12 10.62
C LEU A 206 21.15 0.04 11.95
N THR A 207 20.53 0.39 13.06
CA THR A 207 21.12 0.34 14.40
C THR A 207 20.39 -0.64 15.32
N THR A 208 21.05 -1.04 16.41
CA THR A 208 20.41 -1.76 17.52
C THR A 208 20.70 -1.06 18.84
N ARG A 209 20.01 -1.45 19.91
CA ARG A 209 20.14 -0.83 21.23
C ARG A 209 20.80 -1.80 22.20
N LYS A 210 21.65 -1.25 23.08
CA LYS A 210 22.24 -1.97 24.21
C LYS A 210 22.01 -1.20 25.51
N PHE A 211 21.96 -1.91 26.63
CA PHE A 211 21.97 -1.29 27.95
C PHE A 211 23.42 -1.07 28.40
N VAL A 212 23.67 0.08 29.03
CA VAL A 212 24.95 0.39 29.66
C VAL A 212 24.65 0.70 31.12
N VAL A 213 25.27 -0.04 32.04
CA VAL A 213 25.06 0.10 33.48
C VAL A 213 26.39 0.50 34.11
N PHE A 214 26.42 1.69 34.71
CA PHE A 214 27.54 2.15 35.53
C PHE A 214 27.23 1.82 36.99
N GLY A 215 28.17 1.17 37.66
CA GLY A 215 28.03 0.76 39.04
C GLY A 215 29.24 1.16 39.89
N GLU A 216 29.01 1.18 41.20
CA GLU A 216 29.98 1.49 42.27
C GLU A 216 29.99 0.40 43.36
N GLY A 217 29.52 -0.81 43.03
CA GLY A 217 29.46 -1.95 43.96
C GLY A 217 28.04 -2.41 44.31
N GLN A 218 27.07 -2.17 43.42
CA GLN A 218 25.70 -2.63 43.60
C GLN A 218 25.64 -4.17 43.64
N ILE A 219 24.92 -4.69 44.63
CA ILE A 219 24.66 -6.13 44.85
C ILE A 219 23.19 -6.41 44.47
N ARG A 220 22.95 -7.57 43.83
CA ARG A 220 21.63 -8.00 43.35
C ARG A 220 20.74 -8.55 44.47
#